data_AF-A0A2T7BKH8-F1
#
_entry.id   AF-A0A2T7BKH8-F1
#
_cell.length_a   1.000
_cell.length_b   1.000
_cell.length_c   1.000
_cell.angle_alpha   90.00
_cell.angle_beta   90.00
_cell.angle_gamma   90.00
#
_symmetry.space_group_name_H-M   'P 1'
#
loop_
_entity.id
_entity.type
_entity.pdbx_description
1 polymer ?
#
loop_
_entity_poly.entity_id
_entity_poly.type
_entity_poly.pdbx_seq_one_letter_code
_entity_poly.pdbx_strand_id
1 'polypeptide(L)'
;MNSKKIIIITAPSGAGKTTIVKKLLAAMPQLAFSVSAATRPARENEVDGRDYYFLSTEAFQQHIDNNDFAEYEMVYAGKYYGTLKSELQRIWDEHRTPMVDIDVKGALSIKEHYHDQALTIFIQPPSLEALAERLGGRGTETQASLEERLGKARYELSFAHQFDEIVVNDQLDHAYAQVKKLVEDFLA
;
A
#
# COMPACT_ATOMS: atom_id res chain seq x y z
N MET A 1 20.23 -7.65 16.23
CA MET A 1 19.15 -8.40 15.58
C MET A 1 18.29 -7.37 14.86
N ASN A 2 18.17 -7.43 13.54
CA ASN A 2 17.22 -6.55 12.85
C ASN A 2 15.82 -6.95 13.32
N SER A 3 15.14 -6.06 14.04
CA SER A 3 13.70 -6.15 14.29
C SER A 3 12.99 -6.35 12.95
N LYS A 4 12.00 -7.23 12.87
CA LYS A 4 11.23 -7.53 11.65
C LYS A 4 10.27 -6.38 11.32
N LYS A 5 10.84 -5.20 11.10
CA LYS A 5 10.15 -3.94 10.80
C LYS A 5 9.42 -4.04 9.44
N ILE A 6 8.29 -3.38 9.30
CA ILE A 6 7.47 -3.25 8.08
C ILE A 6 7.08 -1.79 7.92
N ILE A 7 7.21 -1.25 6.71
CA ILE A 7 6.68 0.07 6.34
C ILE A 7 5.41 -0.14 5.52
N ILE A 8 4.31 0.48 5.91
CA ILE A 8 3.04 0.41 5.19
C ILE A 8 2.66 1.81 4.74
N ILE A 9 2.48 1.98 3.42
CA ILE A 9 2.06 3.24 2.82
C ILE A 9 0.66 3.08 2.24
N THR A 10 -0.31 3.81 2.77
CA THR A 10 -1.68 3.87 2.24
C THR A 10 -1.98 5.28 1.74
N ALA A 11 -2.79 5.39 0.69
CA ALA A 11 -3.26 6.68 0.21
C ALA A 11 -4.53 6.50 -0.63
N PRO A 12 -5.45 7.49 -0.65
CA PRO A 12 -6.51 7.51 -1.63
C PRO A 12 -5.97 7.53 -3.06
N SER A 13 -6.72 6.95 -3.99
CA SER A 13 -6.37 6.98 -5.41
C SER A 13 -6.19 8.43 -5.89
N GLY A 14 -5.04 8.75 -6.49
CA GLY A 14 -4.70 10.10 -6.94
C GLY A 14 -3.94 10.96 -5.92
N ALA A 15 -3.71 10.47 -4.69
CA ALA A 15 -2.98 11.20 -3.65
C ALA A 15 -1.44 11.09 -3.74
N GLY A 16 -0.89 10.44 -4.78
CA GLY A 16 0.56 10.44 -5.06
C GLY A 16 1.38 9.29 -4.46
N LYS A 17 0.73 8.25 -3.89
CA LYS A 17 1.36 7.07 -3.29
C LYS A 17 2.48 6.46 -4.13
N THR A 18 2.16 6.06 -5.36
CA THR A 18 3.10 5.36 -6.26
C THR A 18 4.37 6.17 -6.50
N THR A 19 4.26 7.50 -6.60
CA THR A 19 5.41 8.37 -6.81
C THR A 19 6.30 8.42 -5.57
N ILE A 20 5.70 8.56 -4.38
CA ILE A 20 6.44 8.58 -3.11
C ILE A 20 7.14 7.23 -2.85
N VAL A 21 6.42 6.12 -3.01
CA VAL A 21 6.96 4.74 -2.89
C VAL A 21 8.16 4.53 -3.82
N LYS A 22 8.05 4.90 -5.10
CA LYS A 22 9.16 4.79 -6.06
C LYS A 22 10.37 5.63 -5.65
N LYS A 23 10.16 6.87 -5.19
CA LYS A 23 11.25 7.75 -4.73
C LYS A 23 11.93 7.19 -3.46
N LEU A 24 11.19 6.55 -2.56
CA LEU A 24 11.76 5.90 -1.37
C LEU A 24 12.61 4.68 -1.75
N LEU A 25 12.08 3.76 -2.57
CA LEU A 25 12.83 2.57 -3.02
C LEU A 25 14.13 2.94 -3.75
N ALA A 26 14.11 4.01 -4.54
CA ALA A 26 15.30 4.49 -5.24
C ALA A 26 16.34 5.12 -4.29
N ALA A 27 15.89 5.77 -3.22
CA ALA A 27 16.77 6.50 -2.29
C ALA A 27 17.26 5.66 -1.11
N MET A 28 16.57 4.56 -0.78
CA MET A 28 16.81 3.76 0.43
C MET A 28 16.99 2.28 0.06
N PRO A 29 18.21 1.83 -0.27
CA PRO A 29 18.49 0.44 -0.68
C PRO A 29 18.15 -0.63 0.36
N GLN A 30 18.03 -0.23 1.63
CA GLN A 30 17.56 -1.09 2.72
C GLN A 30 16.06 -1.37 2.65
N LEU A 31 15.29 -0.69 1.80
CA LEU A 31 13.88 -1.00 1.55
C LEU A 31 13.75 -1.98 0.38
N ALA A 32 12.74 -2.83 0.44
CA ALA A 32 12.30 -3.62 -0.71
C ALA A 32 10.79 -3.56 -0.83
N PHE A 33 10.29 -3.47 -2.07
CA PHE A 33 8.87 -3.54 -2.32
C PHE A 33 8.36 -4.96 -2.05
N SER A 34 7.25 -5.08 -1.31
CA SER A 34 6.58 -6.36 -1.05
C SER A 34 5.58 -6.65 -2.16
N VAL A 35 5.79 -7.73 -2.91
CA VAL A 35 4.87 -8.16 -3.98
C VAL A 35 3.62 -8.81 -3.37
N SER A 36 2.44 -8.23 -3.60
CA SER A 36 1.17 -8.81 -3.13
C SER A 36 0.74 -10.00 -3.98
N ALA A 37 -0.05 -10.90 -3.42
CA ALA A 37 -0.82 -11.89 -4.17
C ALA A 37 -2.14 -11.30 -4.67
N ALA A 38 -2.63 -11.77 -5.81
CA ALA A 38 -3.91 -11.39 -6.37
C ALA A 38 -4.58 -12.55 -7.11
N THR A 39 -5.91 -12.68 -7.00
CA THR A 39 -6.68 -13.69 -7.75
C THR A 39 -7.14 -13.23 -9.13
N ARG A 40 -6.95 -11.95 -9.46
CA ARG A 40 -7.26 -11.45 -10.79
C ARG A 40 -6.21 -11.94 -11.81
N PRO A 41 -6.58 -12.10 -13.09
CA PRO A 41 -5.58 -12.35 -14.12
C PRO A 41 -4.59 -11.19 -14.24
N ALA A 42 -3.37 -11.52 -14.64
CA ALA A 42 -2.36 -10.55 -15.06
C ALA A 42 -2.84 -9.74 -16.27
N ARG A 43 -2.50 -8.46 -16.28
CA ARG A 43 -2.64 -7.62 -17.48
C ARG A 43 -1.47 -7.88 -18.43
N GLU A 44 -1.61 -7.47 -19.69
CA GLU A 44 -0.63 -7.73 -20.77
C GLU A 44 0.83 -7.37 -20.42
N ASN A 45 1.05 -6.36 -19.57
CA ASN A 45 2.38 -5.88 -19.19
C ASN A 45 2.82 -6.26 -17.76
N GLU A 46 2.03 -7.07 -17.06
CA GLU A 46 2.35 -7.51 -15.70
C GLU A 46 3.04 -8.88 -15.71
N VAL A 47 3.97 -9.07 -14.80
CA VAL A 47 4.80 -10.27 -14.68
C VAL A 47 4.59 -10.87 -13.29
N ASP A 48 4.31 -12.18 -13.28
CA ASP A 48 4.16 -12.96 -12.05
C ASP A 48 5.44 -12.92 -11.20
N GLY A 49 5.27 -12.75 -9.89
CA GLY A 49 6.36 -12.61 -8.93
C GLY A 49 7.10 -11.26 -8.97
N ARG A 50 6.68 -10.33 -9.84
CA ARG A 50 7.18 -8.96 -9.89
C ARG A 50 6.10 -7.93 -9.60
N ASP A 51 4.99 -8.01 -10.33
CA ASP A 51 3.88 -7.06 -10.19
C ASP A 51 2.87 -7.57 -9.16
N TYR A 52 2.53 -8.86 -9.23
CA TYR A 52 1.77 -9.62 -8.23
C TYR A 52 2.23 -11.08 -8.27
N TYR A 53 1.95 -11.83 -7.20
CA TYR A 53 1.79 -13.28 -7.29
C TYR A 53 0.36 -13.57 -7.78
N PHE A 54 0.22 -13.95 -9.04
CA PHE A 54 -1.07 -14.24 -9.65
C PHE A 54 -1.49 -15.66 -9.30
N LEU A 55 -2.43 -15.77 -8.36
CA LEU A 55 -2.92 -17.04 -7.84
C LEU A 55 -4.30 -17.37 -8.41
N SER A 56 -4.63 -18.65 -8.53
CA SER A 56 -6.02 -19.05 -8.70
C SER A 56 -6.80 -18.78 -7.40
N THR A 57 -8.13 -18.71 -7.48
CA THR A 57 -8.98 -18.56 -6.29
C THR A 57 -8.78 -19.72 -5.32
N GLU A 58 -8.63 -20.94 -5.85
CA GLU A 58 -8.38 -22.15 -5.05
C GLU A 58 -7.03 -22.09 -4.34
N ALA A 59 -5.98 -21.66 -5.04
CA ALA A 59 -4.65 -21.48 -4.44
C ALA A 59 -4.65 -20.38 -3.36
N PHE A 60 -5.35 -19.27 -3.61
CA PHE A 60 -5.51 -18.20 -2.61
C PHE A 60 -6.26 -18.71 -1.38
N GLN A 61 -7.33 -19.50 -1.56
CA GLN A 61 -8.06 -20.11 -0.45
C GLN A 61 -7.18 -21.07 0.34
N GLN A 62 -6.35 -21.86 -0.34
CA GLN A 62 -5.39 -22.75 0.33
C GLN A 62 -4.39 -21.97 1.20
N HIS A 63 -3.92 -20.81 0.73
CA HIS A 63 -3.08 -19.93 1.54
C HIS A 63 -3.82 -19.33 2.75
N ILE A 64 -5.11 -19.03 2.62
CA ILE A 64 -5.95 -18.62 3.77
C ILE A 64 -6.02 -19.77 4.79
N ASP A 65 -6.35 -20.98 4.33
CA ASP A 65 -6.51 -22.16 5.19
C ASP A 65 -5.21 -22.52 5.93
N ASN A 66 -4.07 -22.26 5.30
CA ASN A 66 -2.73 -22.46 5.87
C ASN A 66 -2.25 -21.29 6.75
N ASN A 67 -3.02 -20.20 6.87
CA ASN A 67 -2.62 -18.98 7.56
C ASN A 67 -1.32 -18.36 6.98
N ASP A 68 -1.18 -18.36 5.66
CA ASP A 68 0.01 -17.87 4.95
C ASP A 68 0.02 -16.34 4.72
N PHE A 69 -1.12 -15.67 4.91
CA PHE A 69 -1.25 -14.23 4.72
C PHE A 69 -0.99 -13.43 6.01
N ALA A 70 -0.27 -12.32 5.88
CA ALA A 70 -0.14 -11.28 6.90
C ALA A 70 -1.42 -10.41 6.97
N GLU A 71 -2.02 -10.17 5.80
CA GLU A 71 -3.34 -9.59 5.61
C GLU A 71 -3.91 -10.08 4.27
N TYR A 72 -5.23 -10.09 4.14
CA TYR A 72 -5.90 -10.27 2.86
C TYR A 72 -7.29 -9.63 2.88
N GLU A 73 -7.76 -9.18 1.71
CA GLU A 73 -9.11 -8.66 1.54
C GLU A 73 -9.69 -8.96 0.15
N MET A 74 -11.01 -9.13 0.09
CA MET A 74 -11.78 -9.08 -1.15
C MET A 74 -12.03 -7.62 -1.57
N VAL A 75 -11.08 -7.03 -2.30
CA VAL A 75 -11.15 -5.63 -2.74
C VAL A 75 -12.27 -5.40 -3.76
N TYR A 76 -12.55 -6.39 -4.61
CA TYR A 76 -13.70 -6.41 -5.51
C TYR A 76 -14.39 -7.77 -5.42
N ALA A 77 -15.68 -7.85 -5.76
CA ALA A 77 -16.40 -9.12 -5.74
C ALA A 77 -15.64 -10.22 -6.51
N GLY A 78 -15.22 -11.27 -5.80
CA GLY A 78 -14.44 -12.40 -6.33
C GLY A 78 -12.96 -12.12 -6.63
N LYS A 79 -12.44 -10.93 -6.30
CA LYS A 79 -11.03 -10.56 -6.49
C LYS A 79 -10.38 -10.27 -5.15
N TYR A 80 -9.54 -11.19 -4.72
CA TYR A 80 -8.80 -11.12 -3.47
C TYR A 80 -7.39 -10.62 -3.72
N TYR A 81 -6.89 -9.90 -2.73
CA TYR A 81 -5.52 -9.41 -2.66
C TYR A 81 -5.00 -9.68 -1.26
N GLY A 82 -3.70 -9.89 -1.11
CA GLY A 82 -3.11 -10.05 0.20
C GLY A 82 -1.60 -10.06 0.18
N THR A 83 -1.01 -9.90 1.35
CA THR A 83 0.44 -9.89 1.57
C THR A 83 0.87 -11.21 2.17
N LEU A 84 1.69 -11.99 1.45
CA LEU A 84 2.17 -13.28 1.92
C LEU A 84 3.23 -13.11 3.02
N LYS A 85 3.14 -13.89 4.10
CA LYS A 85 4.17 -13.94 5.16
C LYS A 85 5.52 -14.38 4.60
N SER A 86 5.52 -15.27 3.60
CA SER A 86 6.73 -15.72 2.90
C SER A 86 7.43 -14.58 2.15
N GLU A 87 6.68 -13.63 1.60
CA GLU A 87 7.25 -12.47 0.90
C GLU A 87 7.90 -11.50 1.89
N LEU A 88 7.23 -11.22 3.03
CA LEU A 88 7.83 -10.44 4.11
C LEU A 88 9.11 -11.11 4.63
N GLN A 89 9.07 -12.43 4.82
CA GLN A 89 10.20 -13.22 5.28
C GLN A 89 11.38 -13.18 4.30
N ARG A 90 11.12 -13.33 3.00
CA ARG A 90 12.15 -13.20 1.94
C ARG A 90 12.89 -11.86 2.04
N ILE A 91 12.16 -10.76 2.19
CA ILE A 91 12.75 -9.42 2.28
C ILE A 91 13.58 -9.25 3.56
N TRP A 92 13.10 -9.74 4.70
CA TRP A 92 13.88 -9.70 5.94
C TRP A 92 15.15 -10.56 5.88
N ASP A 93 15.10 -11.72 5.22
CA ASP A 93 16.25 -12.61 5.02
C ASP A 93 17.32 -11.97 4.12
N GLU A 94 16.92 -11.04 3.25
CA GLU A 94 17.82 -10.20 2.46
C GLU A 94 18.37 -8.99 3.24
N HIS A 95 18.12 -8.93 4.56
CA HIS A 95 18.46 -7.80 5.44
C HIS A 95 17.85 -6.46 5.02
N ARG A 96 16.69 -6.52 4.37
CA ARG A 96 15.91 -5.35 3.95
C ARG A 96 14.61 -5.25 4.75
N THR A 97 13.98 -4.08 4.69
CA THR A 97 12.68 -3.81 5.29
C THR A 97 11.60 -3.84 4.20
N PRO A 98 10.54 -4.66 4.36
CA PRO A 98 9.40 -4.65 3.47
C PRO A 98 8.70 -3.30 3.48
N MET A 99 8.44 -2.77 2.29
CA MET A 99 7.52 -1.67 2.07
C MET A 99 6.29 -2.18 1.32
N VAL A 100 5.14 -2.07 1.98
CA VAL A 100 3.85 -2.60 1.56
C VAL A 100 2.94 -1.43 1.17
N ASP A 101 2.28 -1.49 0.01
CA ASP A 101 1.42 -0.42 -0.48
C ASP A 101 -0.05 -0.83 -0.63
N ILE A 102 -0.70 -1.13 0.49
CA ILE A 102 -2.07 -1.66 0.55
C ILE A 102 -3.12 -0.60 0.92
N ASP A 103 -4.39 -1.00 0.93
CA ASP A 103 -5.50 -0.14 1.35
C ASP A 103 -5.58 0.02 2.88
N VAL A 104 -6.58 0.78 3.33
CA VAL A 104 -6.74 1.13 4.74
C VAL A 104 -6.99 -0.07 5.66
N LYS A 105 -7.72 -1.09 5.20
CA LYS A 105 -8.06 -2.22 6.06
C LYS A 105 -6.90 -3.20 6.14
N GLY A 106 -6.24 -3.48 5.02
CA GLY A 106 -5.02 -4.27 5.01
C GLY A 106 -3.94 -3.63 5.90
N ALA A 107 -3.76 -2.31 5.82
CA ALA A 107 -2.80 -1.59 6.64
C ALA A 107 -3.09 -1.70 8.15
N LEU A 108 -4.35 -1.54 8.54
CA LEU A 108 -4.77 -1.68 9.94
C LEU A 108 -4.65 -3.13 10.43
N SER A 109 -4.91 -4.11 9.57
CA SER A 109 -4.68 -5.53 9.90
C SER A 109 -3.20 -5.84 10.14
N ILE A 110 -2.30 -5.33 9.30
CA ILE A 110 -0.85 -5.48 9.54
C ILE A 110 -0.45 -4.77 10.84
N LYS A 111 -0.94 -3.57 11.09
CA LYS A 111 -0.66 -2.84 12.34
C LYS A 111 -1.09 -3.63 13.58
N GLU A 112 -2.27 -4.25 13.54
CA GLU A 112 -2.77 -5.09 14.62
C GLU A 112 -1.91 -6.35 14.83
N HIS A 113 -1.41 -6.96 13.76
CA HIS A 113 -0.59 -8.18 13.86
C HIS A 113 0.88 -7.92 14.24
N TYR A 114 1.45 -6.79 13.84
CA TYR A 114 2.89 -6.51 13.98
C TYR A 114 3.22 -5.42 15.01
N HIS A 115 2.22 -4.67 15.48
CA HIS A 115 2.35 -3.64 16.52
C HIS A 115 3.53 -2.68 16.25
N ASP A 116 4.44 -2.51 17.21
CA ASP A 116 5.61 -1.63 17.14
C ASP A 116 6.61 -1.99 16.03
N GLN A 117 6.44 -3.15 15.38
CA GLN A 117 7.22 -3.54 14.20
C GLN A 117 6.62 -3.01 12.90
N ALA A 118 5.43 -2.42 12.91
CA ALA A 118 4.81 -1.81 11.74
C ALA A 118 4.77 -0.29 11.89
N LEU A 119 5.19 0.42 10.83
CA LEU A 119 4.93 1.85 10.67
C LEU A 119 3.87 2.04 9.59
N THR A 120 2.71 2.54 9.97
CA THR A 120 1.63 2.87 9.04
C THR A 120 1.58 4.36 8.72
N ILE A 121 1.77 4.70 7.45
CA ILE A 121 1.75 6.09 6.97
C ILE A 121 0.58 6.27 6.00
N PHE A 122 -0.34 7.17 6.32
CA PHE A 122 -1.44 7.56 5.45
C PHE A 122 -1.11 8.86 4.71
N ILE A 123 -1.02 8.79 3.38
CA ILE A 123 -0.82 9.96 2.52
C ILE A 123 -2.18 10.47 2.06
N GLN A 124 -2.52 11.71 2.40
CA GLN A 124 -3.79 12.31 2.02
C GLN A 124 -3.62 13.51 1.10
N PRO A 125 -4.59 13.80 0.20
CA PRO A 125 -4.60 15.07 -0.53
C PRO A 125 -4.84 16.25 0.44
N PRO A 126 -4.51 17.49 0.05
CA PRO A 126 -4.79 18.67 0.88
C PRO A 126 -6.30 18.93 1.04
N SER A 127 -7.10 18.51 0.06
CA SER A 127 -8.56 18.51 0.14
C SER A 127 -9.17 17.52 -0.86
N LEU A 128 -10.47 17.25 -0.74
CA LEU A 128 -11.20 16.43 -1.72
C LEU A 128 -11.32 17.13 -3.08
N GLU A 129 -11.41 18.45 -3.09
CA GLU A 129 -11.45 19.27 -4.29
C GLU A 129 -10.14 19.15 -5.06
N ALA A 130 -9.00 19.27 -4.36
CA ALA A 130 -7.68 19.05 -4.96
C ALA A 130 -7.52 17.62 -5.51
N LEU A 131 -8.14 16.63 -4.85
CA LEU A 131 -8.17 15.26 -5.37
C LEU A 131 -9.02 15.16 -6.65
N ALA A 132 -10.18 15.79 -6.67
CA ALA A 132 -11.08 15.82 -7.83
C ALA A 132 -10.40 16.45 -9.05
N GLU A 133 -9.70 17.57 -8.87
CA GLU A 133 -8.91 18.21 -9.92
C GLU A 133 -7.82 17.28 -10.47
N ARG A 134 -7.06 16.61 -9.58
CA ARG A 134 -6.01 15.64 -9.96
C ARG A 134 -6.57 14.44 -10.72
N LEU A 135 -7.77 13.96 -10.36
CA LEU A 135 -8.42 12.84 -11.02
C LEU A 135 -9.02 13.26 -12.37
N GLY A 136 -9.70 14.40 -12.44
CA GLY A 136 -10.31 14.93 -13.66
C GLY A 136 -9.29 15.34 -14.71
N GLY A 137 -8.13 15.87 -14.29
CA GLY A 137 -7.04 16.25 -15.20
C GLY A 137 -6.42 15.11 -16.01
N ARG A 138 -6.74 13.84 -15.70
CA ARG A 138 -6.27 12.67 -16.47
C ARG A 138 -7.02 12.45 -17.78
N GLY A 139 -8.14 13.13 -18.01
CA GLY A 139 -8.87 13.12 -19.29
C GLY A 139 -9.55 11.80 -19.66
N THR A 140 -9.49 10.77 -18.79
CA THR A 140 -10.05 9.44 -19.02
C THR A 140 -11.24 9.12 -18.12
N GLU A 141 -11.61 10.03 -17.21
CA GLU A 141 -12.66 9.81 -16.22
C GLU A 141 -14.01 10.29 -16.76
N THR A 142 -15.05 9.49 -16.55
CA THR A 142 -16.45 9.94 -16.71
C THR A 142 -16.90 10.56 -15.39
N GLN A 143 -17.97 11.36 -15.42
CA GLN A 143 -18.54 11.92 -14.18
C GLN A 143 -18.85 10.82 -13.15
N ALA A 144 -19.40 9.69 -13.61
CA ALA A 144 -19.71 8.55 -12.75
C ALA A 144 -18.46 7.90 -12.14
N SER A 145 -17.38 7.70 -12.91
CA SER A 145 -16.14 7.11 -12.38
C SER A 145 -15.40 8.05 -11.43
N LEU A 146 -15.49 9.37 -11.66
CA LEU A 146 -14.97 10.38 -10.76
C LEU A 146 -15.70 10.35 -9.41
N GLU A 147 -17.03 10.33 -9.42
CA GLU A 147 -17.85 10.26 -8.21
C GLU A 147 -17.58 8.98 -7.40
N GLU A 148 -17.48 7.83 -8.06
CA GLU A 148 -17.12 6.56 -7.42
C GLU A 148 -15.77 6.65 -6.70
N ARG A 149 -14.76 7.22 -7.38
CA ARG A 149 -13.42 7.37 -6.81
C ARG A 149 -13.36 8.36 -5.66
N LEU A 150 -14.08 9.48 -5.75
CA LEU A 150 -14.19 10.44 -4.66
C LEU A 150 -14.95 9.85 -3.47
N GLY A 151 -15.97 9.04 -3.72
CA GLY A 151 -16.68 8.26 -2.69
C GLY A 151 -15.74 7.30 -1.96
N LYS A 152 -14.94 6.53 -2.71
CA LYS A 152 -13.91 5.66 -2.12
C LYS A 152 -12.86 6.44 -1.33
N ALA A 153 -12.40 7.58 -1.84
CA ALA A 153 -11.44 8.42 -1.15
C ALA A 153 -11.99 8.95 0.19
N ARG A 154 -13.27 9.39 0.24
CA ARG A 154 -13.93 9.78 1.49
C ARG A 154 -13.98 8.63 2.50
N TYR A 155 -14.30 7.43 2.02
CA TYR A 155 -14.31 6.24 2.86
C TYR A 155 -12.91 5.97 3.44
N GLU A 156 -11.87 5.94 2.61
CA GLU A 156 -10.49 5.72 3.05
C GLU A 156 -10.00 6.82 4.02
N LEU A 157 -10.31 8.09 3.76
CA LEU A 157 -9.97 9.22 4.64
C LEU A 157 -10.58 9.08 6.04
N SER A 158 -11.72 8.40 6.17
CA SER A 158 -12.34 8.17 7.48
C SER A 158 -11.49 7.29 8.40
N PHE A 159 -10.54 6.52 7.86
CA PHE A 159 -9.62 5.67 8.63
C PHE A 159 -8.28 6.34 8.95
N ALA A 160 -7.98 7.50 8.36
CA ALA A 160 -6.65 8.12 8.46
C ALA A 160 -6.19 8.32 9.91
N HIS A 161 -7.12 8.65 10.82
CA HIS A 161 -6.84 8.84 12.26
C HIS A 161 -6.35 7.59 13.00
N GLN A 162 -6.44 6.40 12.38
CA GLN A 162 -5.99 5.14 12.97
C GLN A 162 -4.55 4.77 12.57
N PHE A 163 -3.95 5.52 11.64
CA PHE A 163 -2.56 5.34 11.22
C PHE A 163 -1.60 5.98 12.22
N ASP A 164 -0.35 5.53 12.24
CA ASP A 164 0.68 6.11 13.10
C ASP A 164 1.01 7.54 12.64
N GLU A 165 1.07 7.74 11.32
CA GLU A 165 1.45 9.00 10.72
C GLU A 165 0.50 9.39 9.59
N ILE A 166 0.17 10.68 9.51
CA ILE A 166 -0.62 11.26 8.42
C ILE A 166 0.23 12.33 7.72
N VAL A 167 0.43 12.16 6.41
CA VAL A 167 1.18 13.11 5.58
C VAL A 167 0.25 13.74 4.55
N VAL A 168 0.15 15.07 4.57
CA VAL A 168 -0.58 15.83 3.55
C VAL A 168 0.30 16.00 2.32
N ASN A 169 -0.19 15.59 1.16
CA ASN A 169 0.49 15.75 -0.13
C ASN A 169 -0.09 16.93 -0.92
N ASP A 170 0.21 18.14 -0.45
CA ASP A 170 0.00 19.39 -1.16
C ASP A 170 1.07 19.59 -2.25
N GLN A 171 2.35 19.42 -1.87
CA GLN A 171 3.53 19.48 -2.72
C GLN A 171 4.32 18.18 -2.59
N LEU A 172 4.55 17.53 -3.72
CA LEU A 172 5.14 16.19 -3.78
C LEU A 172 6.50 16.09 -3.07
N ASP A 173 7.36 17.09 -3.23
CA ASP A 173 8.70 17.07 -2.66
C ASP A 173 8.70 17.25 -1.14
N HIS A 174 7.78 18.05 -0.60
CA HIS A 174 7.60 18.20 0.85
C HIS A 174 7.05 16.93 1.47
N ALA A 175 5.99 16.37 0.89
CA ALA A 175 5.41 15.10 1.34
C ALA A 175 6.44 13.97 1.28
N TYR A 176 7.22 13.89 0.20
CA TYR A 176 8.31 12.92 0.10
C TYR A 176 9.37 13.10 1.19
N ALA A 177 9.83 14.33 1.45
CA ALA A 177 10.81 14.60 2.48
C ALA A 177 10.30 14.21 3.88
N GLN A 178 9.03 14.50 4.17
CA GLN A 178 8.39 14.11 5.42
C GLN A 178 8.29 12.58 5.56
N VAL A 179 7.79 11.88 4.54
CA VAL A 179 7.71 10.40 4.58
C VAL A 179 9.09 9.79 4.72
N LYS A 180 10.09 10.27 3.97
CA LYS A 180 11.48 9.80 4.07
C LYS A 180 12.02 9.93 5.49
N LYS A 181 11.79 11.09 6.13
CA LYS A 181 12.21 11.31 7.51
C LYS A 181 11.55 10.33 8.48
N LEU A 182 10.24 10.11 8.37
CA LEU A 182 9.52 9.15 9.21
C LEU A 182 10.07 7.72 9.06
N VAL A 183 10.37 7.32 7.82
CA VAL A 183 10.97 6.00 7.54
C VAL A 183 12.40 5.92 8.10
N GLU A 184 13.21 6.97 7.96
CA GLU A 184 14.57 7.01 8.55
C GLU A 184 14.53 6.91 10.07
N ASP A 185 13.69 7.70 10.72
CA ASP A 185 13.54 7.73 12.18
C ASP A 185 13.02 6.38 12.70
N PHE A 186 12.12 5.72 11.97
CA PHE A 186 11.64 4.37 12.33
C PHE A 186 12.67 3.27 12.08
N LEU A 187 13.56 3.41 11.10
CA LEU A 187 14.57 2.40 10.79
C LEU A 187 15.82 2.48 11.68
N ALA A 188 16.07 3.63 12.30
CA ALA A 188 17.12 3.81 13.31
C ALA A 188 17.01 2.79 14.47
#